data_AF-A0A944XRM6-F1
#
_entry.id   AF-A0A944XRM6-F1
#
_cell.length_a   1.000
_cell.length_b   1.000
_cell.length_c   1.000
_cell.angle_alpha   90.00
_cell.angle_beta   90.00
_cell.angle_gamma   90.00
#
_symmetry.space_group_name_H-M   'P 1'
#
loop_
_entity.id
_entity.type
_entity.pdbx_description
1 polymer ?
#
loop_
_entity_poly.entity_id
_entity_poly.type
_entity_poly.pdbx_seq_one_letter_code
_entity_poly.pdbx_strand_id
1 'polypeptide(L)'
;MVFDFFKNKKDELQKEEFRIEDLVLSKLKVGFLVDYDLKTYRVSACNNYQWNEGGVSDEWELTSGSETFFLERSEEDGEVEWSFCHKLSISELEGDIAGEIVRNEDPPEKVVLKGETFHFEEDDIGEFFRDGSEEGLSFVSWDYSDEQGKQFLTIEQWGEKKFDMQLGTMVEEFQFTNILPSE
;
A
#
# COMPACT_ATOMS: atom_id res chain seq x y z
N MET A 1 -31.98 47.54 12.71
CA MET A 1 -32.53 46.17 12.57
C MET A 1 -31.56 45.46 11.64
N VAL A 2 -30.74 44.54 12.17
CA VAL A 2 -31.01 43.07 12.26
C VAL A 2 -30.91 42.46 10.85
N PHE A 3 -29.76 41.85 10.50
CA PHE A 3 -29.51 40.36 10.41
C PHE A 3 -30.52 39.65 9.47
N ASP A 4 -30.17 38.74 8.58
CA ASP A 4 -28.96 37.92 8.34
C ASP A 4 -28.16 38.43 7.10
N PHE A 5 -26.89 38.10 6.80
CA PHE A 5 -25.81 37.28 7.39
C PHE A 5 -25.89 35.72 7.37
N PHE A 6 -25.09 35.10 6.48
CA PHE A 6 -24.81 33.65 6.36
C PHE A 6 -26.00 32.72 6.05
N LYS A 7 -26.30 32.56 4.76
CA LYS A 7 -26.91 31.33 4.23
C LYS A 7 -26.37 31.00 2.84
N ASN A 8 -26.39 29.72 2.48
CA ASN A 8 -26.07 29.18 1.15
C ASN A 8 -24.60 29.27 0.71
N LYS A 9 -23.67 28.89 1.60
CA LYS A 9 -22.36 28.32 1.19
C LYS A 9 -22.04 26.98 1.86
N LYS A 10 -23.06 26.31 2.40
CA LYS A 10 -23.00 24.98 3.03
C LYS A 10 -23.75 23.89 2.23
N ASP A 11 -24.53 24.27 1.22
CA ASP A 11 -25.40 23.36 0.46
C ASP A 11 -24.76 22.90 -0.87
N GLU A 12 -23.51 23.30 -1.15
CA GLU A 12 -22.70 22.80 -2.28
C GLU A 12 -21.70 21.70 -1.86
N LEU A 13 -21.79 21.22 -0.61
CA LEU A 13 -21.28 19.87 -0.29
C LEU A 13 -22.30 18.86 -0.84
N GLN A 14 -22.15 18.55 -2.13
CA GLN A 14 -22.81 17.39 -2.72
C GLN A 14 -22.39 16.17 -1.91
N LYS A 15 -23.31 15.62 -1.11
CA LYS A 15 -23.23 14.21 -0.76
C LYS A 15 -23.40 13.45 -2.07
N GLU A 16 -22.31 12.98 -2.64
CA GLU A 16 -22.38 11.87 -3.59
C GLU A 16 -23.14 10.74 -2.88
N GLU A 17 -24.33 10.41 -3.36
CA GLU A 17 -25.09 9.27 -2.88
C GLU A 17 -24.36 8.01 -3.35
N PHE A 18 -23.44 7.51 -2.52
CA PHE A 18 -22.66 6.29 -2.74
C PHE A 18 -23.61 5.15 -3.12
N ARG A 19 -23.47 4.62 -4.34
CA ARG A 19 -24.32 3.50 -4.80
C ARG A 19 -23.66 2.19 -4.41
N ILE A 20 -24.46 1.12 -4.36
CA ILE A 20 -23.93 -0.23 -4.17
C ILE A 20 -23.00 -0.62 -5.34
N GLU A 21 -23.25 -0.06 -6.53
CA GLU A 21 -22.40 -0.16 -7.72
C GLU A 21 -21.03 0.56 -7.59
N ASP A 22 -20.86 1.40 -6.56
CA ASP A 22 -19.60 2.08 -6.24
C ASP A 22 -18.74 1.33 -5.19
N LEU A 23 -19.19 0.15 -4.72
CA LEU A 23 -18.47 -0.68 -3.76
C LEU A 23 -17.47 -1.59 -4.50
N VAL A 24 -16.42 -0.97 -5.02
CA VAL A 24 -15.24 -1.58 -5.68
C VAL A 24 -13.97 -1.14 -4.96
N LEU A 25 -12.89 -1.93 -5.05
CA LEU A 25 -11.66 -1.71 -4.27
C LEU A 25 -11.02 -0.34 -4.56
N SER A 26 -10.98 0.06 -5.83
CA SER A 26 -10.45 1.37 -6.25
C SER A 26 -11.24 2.58 -5.73
N LYS A 27 -12.40 2.36 -5.07
CA LYS A 27 -13.22 3.40 -4.42
C LYS A 27 -13.21 3.30 -2.89
N LEU A 28 -12.37 2.45 -2.30
CA LEU A 28 -12.15 2.42 -0.86
C LEU A 28 -11.65 3.80 -0.36
N LYS A 29 -12.18 4.23 0.80
CA LYS A 29 -11.83 5.49 1.46
C LYS A 29 -11.50 5.23 2.92
N VAL A 30 -10.66 6.08 3.52
CA VAL A 30 -10.33 6.03 4.95
C VAL A 30 -11.60 5.85 5.81
N GLY A 31 -11.54 4.89 6.74
CA GLY A 31 -12.63 4.47 7.60
C GLY A 31 -13.45 3.29 7.07
N PHE A 32 -13.45 3.01 5.75
CA PHE A 32 -14.20 1.88 5.17
C PHE A 32 -13.73 0.54 5.76
N LEU A 33 -14.63 -0.43 5.76
CA LEU A 33 -14.33 -1.83 6.08
C LEU A 33 -14.36 -2.68 4.80
N VAL A 34 -13.53 -3.71 4.77
CA VAL A 34 -13.51 -4.75 3.72
C VAL A 34 -13.14 -6.08 4.35
N ASP A 35 -13.76 -7.17 3.89
CA ASP A 35 -13.45 -8.54 4.31
C ASP A 35 -12.61 -9.27 3.25
N TYR A 36 -11.52 -9.88 3.69
CA TYR A 36 -10.64 -10.76 2.91
C TYR A 36 -10.18 -11.95 3.77
N ASP A 37 -10.11 -13.15 3.19
CA ASP A 37 -9.78 -14.42 3.89
C ASP A 37 -10.40 -14.57 5.31
N LEU A 38 -11.72 -14.36 5.40
CA LEU A 38 -12.52 -14.42 6.65
C LEU A 38 -12.11 -13.42 7.75
N LYS A 39 -11.31 -12.41 7.43
CA LYS A 39 -10.85 -11.34 8.33
C LYS A 39 -11.33 -9.98 7.83
N THR A 40 -11.78 -9.13 8.76
CA THR A 40 -12.19 -7.75 8.47
C THR A 40 -11.01 -6.81 8.64
N TYR A 41 -10.85 -5.90 7.68
CA TYR A 41 -9.84 -4.85 7.65
C TYR A 41 -10.50 -3.49 7.62
N ARG A 42 -9.84 -2.47 8.21
CA ARG A 42 -10.26 -1.07 8.12
C ARG A 42 -9.21 -0.26 7.35
N VAL A 43 -9.65 0.50 6.36
CA VAL A 43 -8.81 1.48 5.65
C VAL A 43 -8.39 2.58 6.62
N SER A 44 -7.09 2.72 6.87
CA SER A 44 -6.49 3.75 7.72
C SER A 44 -5.86 4.89 6.90
N ALA A 45 -5.42 4.63 5.66
CA ALA A 45 -4.93 5.65 4.73
C ALA A 45 -5.19 5.28 3.26
N CYS A 46 -5.13 6.28 2.39
CA CYS A 46 -5.14 6.12 0.93
C CYS A 46 -3.92 6.85 0.36
N ASN A 47 -2.90 6.10 -0.02
CA ASN A 47 -1.59 6.59 -0.43
C ASN A 47 -1.39 6.41 -1.94
N ASN A 48 -0.40 7.10 -2.48
CA ASN A 48 -0.05 7.04 -3.89
C ASN A 48 1.47 7.05 -4.06
N TYR A 49 1.97 6.27 -5.00
CA TYR A 49 3.38 6.13 -5.33
C TYR A 49 3.61 6.63 -6.76
N GLN A 50 4.65 7.44 -6.96
CA GLN A 50 5.10 7.89 -8.29
C GLN A 50 6.53 7.39 -8.51
N TRP A 51 6.69 6.57 -9.55
CA TRP A 51 7.92 5.81 -9.83
C TRP A 51 8.81 6.54 -10.83
N ASN A 52 10.14 6.48 -10.68
CA ASN A 52 11.07 7.23 -11.53
C ASN A 52 11.20 6.66 -12.94
N GLU A 53 11.07 5.34 -13.10
CA GLU A 53 10.95 4.69 -14.42
C GLU A 53 9.66 5.11 -15.16
N GLY A 54 8.69 5.65 -14.40
CA GLY A 54 7.37 6.04 -14.83
C GLY A 54 6.33 5.00 -14.41
N GLY A 55 5.13 5.46 -14.10
CA GLY A 55 4.09 4.62 -13.50
C GLY A 55 3.57 5.23 -12.21
N VAL A 56 2.42 4.74 -11.76
CA VAL A 56 1.75 5.19 -10.55
C VAL A 56 1.08 3.99 -9.89
N SER A 57 1.32 3.78 -8.59
CA SER A 57 0.60 2.77 -7.80
C SER A 57 -0.29 3.45 -6.77
N ASP A 58 -1.53 2.97 -6.63
CA ASP A 58 -2.43 3.34 -5.54
C ASP A 58 -2.28 2.33 -4.40
N GLU A 59 -2.22 2.79 -3.15
CA GLU A 59 -2.12 1.92 -1.97
C GLU A 59 -3.19 2.28 -0.94
N TRP A 60 -3.89 1.27 -0.42
CA TRP A 60 -4.77 1.40 0.73
C TRP A 60 -4.10 0.76 1.94
N GLU A 61 -3.69 1.59 2.90
CA GLU A 61 -3.23 1.11 4.20
C GLU A 61 -4.43 0.54 4.96
N LEU A 62 -4.32 -0.72 5.37
CA LEU A 62 -5.36 -1.51 5.99
C LEU A 62 -4.91 -1.95 7.40
N THR A 63 -5.82 -1.90 8.36
CA THR A 63 -5.54 -2.32 9.75
C THR A 63 -6.48 -3.41 10.20
N SER A 64 -5.96 -4.39 10.93
CA SER A 64 -6.77 -5.40 11.61
C SER A 64 -6.10 -5.83 12.92
N GLY A 65 -6.71 -5.45 14.04
CA GLY A 65 -6.08 -5.59 15.36
C GLY A 65 -4.88 -4.65 15.52
N SER A 66 -3.68 -5.20 15.68
CA SER A 66 -2.41 -4.47 15.75
C SER A 66 -1.53 -4.65 14.51
N GLU A 67 -2.04 -5.35 13.49
CA GLU A 67 -1.32 -5.65 12.25
C GLU A 67 -1.71 -4.64 11.16
N THR A 68 -0.73 -4.25 10.34
CA THR A 68 -0.89 -3.37 9.19
C THR A 68 -0.70 -4.19 7.91
N PHE A 69 -1.56 -3.95 6.96
CA PHE A 69 -1.57 -4.55 5.64
C PHE A 69 -1.65 -3.44 4.60
N PHE A 70 -1.29 -3.73 3.38
CA PHE A 70 -1.43 -2.84 2.24
C PHE A 70 -2.17 -3.59 1.16
N LEU A 71 -3.14 -2.93 0.53
CA LEU A 71 -3.75 -3.37 -0.70
C LEU A 71 -3.23 -2.42 -1.76
N GLU A 72 -2.50 -2.92 -2.74
CA GLU A 72 -1.90 -2.10 -3.79
C GLU A 72 -2.57 -2.36 -5.13
N ARG A 73 -2.52 -1.35 -6.00
CA ARG A 73 -3.00 -1.40 -7.37
C ARG A 73 -2.01 -0.69 -8.28
N SER A 74 -1.48 -1.41 -9.26
CA SER A 74 -0.75 -0.86 -10.41
C SER A 74 -1.63 -0.92 -11.67
N GLU A 75 -1.27 -0.15 -12.70
CA GLU A 75 -1.86 -0.26 -14.04
C GLU A 75 -0.77 -0.05 -15.10
N GLU A 76 -0.40 -1.14 -15.79
CA GLU A 76 0.66 -1.16 -16.80
C GLU A 76 0.13 -1.72 -18.12
N ASP A 77 0.42 -1.03 -19.23
CA ASP A 77 -0.10 -1.33 -20.58
C ASP A 77 -1.64 -1.55 -20.69
N GLY A 78 -2.40 -1.14 -19.67
CA GLY A 78 -3.85 -1.30 -19.56
C GLY A 78 -4.30 -2.59 -18.85
N GLU A 79 -3.37 -3.37 -18.31
CA GLU A 79 -3.64 -4.45 -17.37
C GLU A 79 -3.56 -3.88 -15.93
N VAL A 80 -4.54 -4.20 -15.09
CA VAL A 80 -4.63 -3.72 -13.71
C VAL A 80 -4.33 -4.89 -12.80
N GLU A 81 -3.26 -4.76 -12.01
CA GLU A 81 -2.88 -5.77 -11.04
C GLU A 81 -3.23 -5.32 -9.63
N TRP A 82 -3.49 -6.29 -8.76
CA TRP A 82 -3.76 -6.07 -7.34
C TRP A 82 -2.85 -6.96 -6.49
N SER A 83 -2.28 -6.38 -5.46
CA SER A 83 -1.48 -7.08 -4.47
C SER A 83 -2.08 -6.93 -3.07
N PHE A 84 -1.92 -7.94 -2.22
CA PHE A 84 -2.23 -7.84 -0.80
C PHE A 84 -1.00 -8.20 0.03
N CYS A 85 -0.52 -7.20 0.76
CA CYS A 85 0.74 -7.20 1.46
C CYS A 85 0.56 -7.14 2.97
N HIS A 86 1.35 -7.90 3.72
CA HIS A 86 1.42 -7.81 5.17
C HIS A 86 2.71 -7.11 5.58
N LYS A 87 2.59 -6.03 6.36
CA LYS A 87 3.75 -5.30 6.89
C LYS A 87 4.48 -6.15 7.93
N LEU A 88 5.77 -6.35 7.71
CA LEU A 88 6.67 -7.11 8.57
C LEU A 88 7.85 -6.25 9.02
N SER A 89 8.62 -6.72 10.00
CA SER A 89 9.90 -6.08 10.32
C SER A 89 11.01 -6.63 9.43
N ILE A 90 11.87 -5.77 8.87
CA ILE A 90 13.11 -6.21 8.20
C ILE A 90 14.01 -7.08 9.10
N SER A 91 13.84 -6.98 10.44
CA SER A 91 14.51 -7.84 11.42
C SER A 91 13.99 -9.29 11.50
N GLU A 92 12.94 -9.63 10.74
CA GLU A 92 12.48 -11.02 10.55
C GLU A 92 13.26 -11.76 9.46
N LEU A 93 14.05 -11.06 8.64
CA LEU A 93 14.98 -11.67 7.69
C LEU A 93 16.20 -12.28 8.42
N GLU A 94 16.71 -13.39 7.88
CA GLU A 94 17.90 -14.05 8.42
C GLU A 94 19.18 -13.27 8.06
N GLY A 95 19.58 -12.34 8.92
CA GLY A 95 20.85 -11.61 8.78
C GLY A 95 20.80 -10.18 9.30
N ASP A 96 21.77 -9.37 8.88
CA ASP A 96 21.81 -7.92 9.10
C ASP A 96 21.55 -7.21 7.76
N ILE A 97 20.38 -7.47 7.16
CA ILE A 97 20.04 -6.99 5.81
C ILE A 97 20.02 -5.45 5.76
N ALA A 98 19.37 -4.82 6.75
CA ALA A 98 19.35 -3.36 6.90
C ALA A 98 20.77 -2.77 7.01
N GLY A 99 21.66 -3.41 7.79
CA GLY A 99 23.04 -2.98 7.90
C GLY A 99 23.86 -3.25 6.64
N GLU A 100 23.53 -4.27 5.85
CA GLU A 100 24.17 -4.58 4.57
C GLU A 100 23.85 -3.50 3.53
N ILE A 101 22.57 -3.16 3.36
CA ILE A 101 22.12 -2.06 2.50
C ILE A 101 22.82 -0.75 2.89
N VAL A 102 22.83 -0.39 4.18
CA VAL A 102 23.50 0.83 4.67
C VAL A 102 25.03 0.83 4.47
N ARG A 103 25.67 -0.33 4.30
CA ARG A 103 27.12 -0.45 4.08
C ARG A 103 27.51 -0.47 2.60
N ASN A 104 26.65 -1.05 1.76
CA ASN A 104 26.95 -1.35 0.36
C ASN A 104 26.22 -0.41 -0.61
N GLU A 105 25.19 0.30 -0.14
CA GLU A 105 24.19 1.04 -0.93
C GLU A 105 23.25 0.14 -1.76
N ASP A 106 23.59 -1.14 -1.95
CA ASP A 106 22.79 -2.21 -2.55
C ASP A 106 22.39 -3.29 -1.51
N PRO A 107 21.24 -3.98 -1.69
CA PRO A 107 20.85 -5.11 -0.88
C PRO A 107 21.51 -6.43 -1.36
N PRO A 108 21.42 -7.53 -0.61
CA PRO A 108 21.85 -8.83 -1.09
C PRO A 108 20.88 -9.39 -2.15
N GLU A 109 21.44 -10.04 -3.17
CA GLU A 109 20.76 -10.82 -4.23
C GLU A 109 19.72 -11.84 -3.74
N LYS A 110 19.80 -12.23 -2.46
CA LYS A 110 18.88 -13.16 -1.81
C LYS A 110 18.65 -12.76 -0.36
N VAL A 111 17.40 -12.87 0.06
CA VAL A 111 16.99 -12.77 1.46
C VAL A 111 16.26 -14.04 1.88
N VAL A 112 16.27 -14.35 3.18
CA VAL A 112 15.58 -15.53 3.72
C VAL A 112 14.63 -15.08 4.82
N LEU A 113 13.35 -15.42 4.68
CA LEU A 113 12.30 -15.15 5.64
C LEU A 113 11.75 -16.48 6.15
N LYS A 114 11.95 -16.79 7.44
CA LYS A 114 11.39 -17.99 8.11
C LYS A 114 11.76 -19.32 7.41
N GLY A 115 12.93 -19.38 6.77
CA GLY A 115 13.43 -20.53 6.01
C GLY A 115 13.03 -20.58 4.53
N GLU A 116 12.21 -19.64 4.05
CA GLU A 116 11.88 -19.47 2.63
C GLU A 116 12.83 -18.47 1.98
N THR A 117 13.34 -18.77 0.79
CA THR A 117 14.34 -17.94 0.09
C THR A 117 13.65 -17.12 -0.97
N PHE A 118 13.90 -15.81 -0.92
CA PHE A 118 13.46 -14.83 -1.89
C PHE A 118 14.66 -14.33 -2.69
N HIS A 119 14.47 -14.14 -3.98
CA HIS A 119 15.48 -13.77 -4.97
C HIS A 119 15.21 -12.36 -5.48
N PHE A 120 16.25 -11.53 -5.57
CA PHE A 120 16.12 -10.18 -6.11
C PHE A 120 15.66 -10.23 -7.57
N GLU A 121 14.65 -9.42 -7.91
CA GLU A 121 14.15 -9.25 -9.27
C GLU A 121 14.49 -7.85 -9.80
N GLU A 122 14.09 -6.80 -9.08
CA GLU A 122 14.18 -5.41 -9.54
C GLU A 122 14.27 -4.38 -8.40
N ASP A 123 14.72 -3.17 -8.75
CA ASP A 123 14.82 -2.00 -7.88
C ASP A 123 14.29 -0.75 -8.59
N ASP A 124 13.64 0.15 -7.83
CA ASP A 124 13.26 1.47 -8.31
C ASP A 124 13.30 2.50 -7.17
N ILE A 125 13.22 3.78 -7.53
CA ILE A 125 13.22 4.92 -6.64
C ILE A 125 11.94 5.70 -6.92
N GLY A 126 11.14 6.00 -5.89
CA GLY A 126 9.87 6.71 -6.06
C GLY A 126 9.70 7.89 -5.11
N GLU A 127 8.60 8.61 -5.30
CA GLU A 127 8.02 9.54 -4.33
C GLU A 127 6.67 9.03 -3.84
N PHE A 128 6.52 8.94 -2.52
CA PHE A 128 5.30 8.50 -1.85
C PHE A 128 4.50 9.66 -1.27
N PHE A 129 3.20 9.66 -1.52
CA PHE A 129 2.25 10.70 -1.15
C PHE A 129 1.17 10.12 -0.24
N ARG A 130 1.21 10.46 1.05
CA ARG A 130 0.24 9.97 2.04
C ARG A 130 -1.07 10.73 1.98
N ASP A 131 -2.21 10.03 2.00
CA ASP A 131 -3.56 10.59 2.17
C ASP A 131 -3.89 11.78 1.23
N GLY A 132 -3.38 11.76 0.00
CA GLY A 132 -3.54 12.83 -0.99
C GLY A 132 -2.72 14.11 -0.71
N SER A 133 -1.64 14.01 0.08
CA SER A 133 -0.65 15.06 0.30
C SER A 133 0.02 15.52 -1.00
N GLU A 134 0.37 16.81 -1.09
CA GLU A 134 1.27 17.35 -2.13
C GLU A 134 2.77 17.23 -1.72
N GLU A 135 3.05 16.98 -0.44
CA GLU A 135 4.40 16.72 0.05
C GLU A 135 4.72 15.22 -0.11
N GLY A 136 5.58 14.90 -1.07
CA GLY A 136 6.11 13.56 -1.33
C GLY A 136 7.32 13.22 -0.45
N LEU A 137 7.50 11.92 -0.19
CA LEU A 137 8.67 11.37 0.49
C LEU A 137 9.43 10.43 -0.46
N SER A 138 10.69 10.75 -0.74
CA SER A 138 11.53 9.89 -1.60
C SER A 138 11.98 8.61 -0.86
N PHE A 139 11.97 7.49 -1.57
CA PHE A 139 12.40 6.18 -1.08
C PHE A 139 13.06 5.36 -2.20
N VAL A 140 13.71 4.26 -1.82
CA VAL A 140 14.20 3.22 -2.73
C VAL A 140 13.44 1.92 -2.41
N SER A 141 12.97 1.20 -3.42
CA SER A 141 12.38 -0.14 -3.30
C SER A 141 13.35 -1.19 -3.83
N TRP A 142 13.31 -2.37 -3.23
CA TRP A 142 13.88 -3.60 -3.81
C TRP A 142 12.87 -4.71 -3.67
N ASP A 143 12.54 -5.34 -4.79
CA ASP A 143 11.50 -6.35 -4.90
C ASP A 143 12.10 -7.74 -5.18
N TYR A 144 11.55 -8.73 -4.49
CA TYR A 144 12.06 -10.09 -4.48
C TYR A 144 10.94 -11.11 -4.70
N SER A 145 11.18 -12.17 -5.48
CA SER A 145 10.24 -13.28 -5.68
C SER A 145 10.63 -14.55 -4.90
N ASP A 146 9.64 -15.36 -4.50
CA ASP A 146 9.91 -16.75 -4.06
C ASP A 146 10.15 -17.67 -5.28
N GLU A 147 10.82 -18.82 -5.09
CA GLU A 147 11.11 -19.77 -6.18
C GLU A 147 9.87 -20.27 -6.97
N GLN A 148 8.64 -20.04 -6.46
CA GLN A 148 7.39 -20.44 -7.12
C GLN A 148 6.63 -19.29 -7.79
N GLY A 149 7.05 -18.03 -7.63
CA GLY A 149 6.34 -16.85 -8.15
C GLY A 149 4.93 -16.67 -7.56
N LYS A 150 4.76 -17.02 -6.29
CA LYS A 150 3.49 -16.93 -5.53
C LYS A 150 3.51 -15.82 -4.50
N GLN A 151 4.67 -15.56 -3.93
CA GLN A 151 4.88 -14.54 -2.92
C GLN A 151 6.02 -13.64 -3.35
N PHE A 152 5.88 -12.36 -3.06
CA PHE A 152 6.95 -11.39 -3.25
C PHE A 152 7.24 -10.67 -1.94
N LEU A 153 8.44 -10.12 -1.82
CA LEU A 153 8.89 -9.39 -0.64
C LEU A 153 9.50 -8.07 -1.10
N THR A 154 8.93 -6.97 -0.64
CA THR A 154 9.39 -5.62 -0.92
C THR A 154 10.14 -5.08 0.30
N ILE A 155 11.31 -4.48 0.08
CA ILE A 155 12.05 -3.71 1.08
C ILE A 155 12.10 -2.25 0.63
N GLU A 156 11.55 -1.35 1.42
CA GLU A 156 11.65 0.09 1.18
C GLU A 156 12.68 0.74 2.11
N GLN A 157 13.59 1.55 1.57
CA GLN A 157 14.46 2.44 2.34
C GLN A 157 13.97 3.89 2.28
N TRP A 158 13.78 4.47 3.47
CA TRP A 158 13.34 5.83 3.70
C TRP A 158 14.48 6.67 4.30
N GLY A 159 15.10 7.53 3.49
CA GLY A 159 16.31 8.27 3.89
C GLY A 159 17.48 7.34 4.19
N GLU A 160 18.32 7.65 5.18
CA GLU A 160 19.57 6.87 5.40
C GLU A 160 19.38 5.50 6.07
N LYS A 161 18.39 5.33 6.96
CA LYS A 161 18.36 4.22 7.95
C LYS A 161 16.98 3.74 8.40
N LYS A 162 15.88 4.28 7.85
CA LYS A 162 14.54 3.75 8.12
C LYS A 162 14.22 2.75 7.03
N PHE A 163 13.79 1.57 7.43
CA PHE A 163 13.35 0.51 6.53
C PHE A 163 11.93 0.11 6.88
N ASP A 164 11.13 -0.10 5.85
CA ASP A 164 9.87 -0.81 5.93
C ASP A 164 9.97 -2.06 5.04
N MET A 165 9.25 -3.13 5.39
CA MET A 165 9.27 -4.39 4.65
C MET A 165 7.87 -4.96 4.62
N GLN A 166 7.51 -5.60 3.51
CA GLN A 166 6.25 -6.30 3.38
C GLN A 166 6.41 -7.63 2.65
N LEU A 167 5.49 -8.56 2.96
CA LEU A 167 5.35 -9.83 2.25
C LEU A 167 4.00 -9.81 1.52
N GLY A 168 4.05 -9.81 0.20
CA GLY A 168 2.93 -9.68 -0.71
C GLY A 168 2.51 -10.98 -1.40
N THR A 169 1.28 -10.97 -1.89
CA THR A 169 0.71 -11.98 -2.78
C THR A 169 -0.21 -11.30 -3.79
N MET A 170 -0.22 -11.77 -5.04
CA MET A 170 -1.18 -11.28 -6.03
C MET A 170 -2.60 -11.73 -5.67
N VAL A 171 -3.55 -10.82 -5.83
CA VAL A 171 -4.96 -11.03 -5.47
C VAL A 171 -5.88 -10.51 -6.57
N GLU A 172 -7.13 -10.93 -6.50
CA GLU A 172 -8.18 -10.57 -7.44
C GLU A 172 -9.29 -9.81 -6.72
N GLU A 173 -9.84 -8.77 -7.35
CA GLU A 173 -10.85 -7.91 -6.71
C GLU A 173 -12.06 -8.71 -6.17
N PHE A 174 -12.47 -9.78 -6.85
CA PHE A 174 -13.60 -10.62 -6.42
C PHE A 174 -13.34 -11.43 -5.14
N GLN A 175 -12.10 -11.53 -4.67
CA GLN A 175 -11.76 -12.19 -3.39
C GLN A 175 -12.14 -11.33 -2.18
N PHE A 176 -12.28 -10.02 -2.39
CA PHE A 176 -12.68 -9.06 -1.37
C PHE A 176 -14.20 -8.95 -1.34
N THR A 177 -14.76 -8.90 -0.13
CA THR A 177 -16.21 -8.90 0.10
C THR A 177 -16.58 -7.89 1.18
N ASN A 178 -17.88 -7.66 1.37
CA ASN A 178 -18.41 -6.79 2.43
C ASN A 178 -17.70 -5.42 2.50
N ILE A 179 -17.48 -4.79 1.35
CA ILE A 179 -17.02 -3.40 1.29
C ILE A 179 -18.13 -2.52 1.88
N LEU A 180 -17.85 -1.91 3.03
CA LEU A 180 -18.81 -1.15 3.81
C LEU A 180 -18.25 0.25 4.13
N PRO A 181 -18.95 1.33 3.78
CA PRO A 181 -18.61 2.66 4.24
C PRO A 181 -18.60 2.76 5.77
N SER A 182 -17.79 3.66 6.32
CA SER A 182 -17.96 4.09 7.72
C SER A 182 -19.19 4.99 7.88
N GLU A 183 -19.77 5.00 9.09
CA GLU A 183 -20.88 5.90 9.49
C GLU A 183 -20.47 7.38 9.51
#